data_AF-A0A7C4X644-F1
#
_entry.id   AF-A0A7C4X644-F1
#
_cell.length_a   1.000
_cell.length_b   1.000
_cell.length_c   1.000
_cell.angle_alpha   90.00
_cell.angle_beta   90.00
_cell.angle_gamma   90.00
#
_symmetry.space_group_name_H-M   'P 1'
#
loop_
_entity.id
_entity.type
_entity.pdbx_description
1 polymer ?
#
loop_
_entity_poly.entity_id
_entity_poly.type
_entity_poly.pdbx_seq_one_letter_code
_entity_poly.pdbx_strand_id
1 'polypeptide(L)'
;MAINQINNYIRLIDEHNVNKTGNIYINILKNEFIMLDEEIIIPRIPVSKLSYNEALPIVQTIIPIIPQFLSGHTLLEERQPPHELHSLHFTKVLEGSCINFYHVLRLDFKFGGDSSSIIEQGNNDYYPVYRTGRLYYKSRLVPTLKDFSDPITSIKLIQSITTESDQYFHTYAIFDDIDTSQQTNEFIQTLPDIFSIPATLYPFIVMDYYTACMNVPNPVPDELNRAVTIFEPLFFIIASHFLNVDVISPIDVLEASFSGLLEIQDNKFSPTPDLIQLSKEYFK
;
A
#
# COMPACT_ATOMS: atom_id res chain seq x y z
N MET A 1 -23.05 -9.40 -5.70
CA MET A 1 -24.02 -8.79 -4.79
C MET A 1 -23.33 -8.23 -3.53
N ALA A 2 -22.51 -9.01 -2.80
CA ALA A 2 -21.78 -8.53 -1.62
C ALA A 2 -20.77 -7.40 -1.88
N ILE A 3 -20.01 -7.43 -2.99
CA ILE A 3 -19.09 -6.32 -3.35
C ILE A 3 -19.85 -4.99 -3.45
N ASN A 4 -20.97 -4.97 -4.18
CA ASN A 4 -21.81 -3.77 -4.30
C ASN A 4 -22.34 -3.30 -2.94
N GLN A 5 -22.68 -4.22 -2.02
CA GLN A 5 -23.10 -3.86 -0.67
C GLN A 5 -21.96 -3.23 0.13
N ILE A 6 -20.77 -3.82 0.11
CA ILE A 6 -19.56 -3.26 0.74
C ILE A 6 -19.28 -1.87 0.17
N ASN A 7 -19.26 -1.72 -1.15
CA ASN A 7 -19.04 -0.43 -1.80
C ASN A 7 -20.12 0.61 -1.45
N ASN A 8 -21.37 0.19 -1.27
CA ASN A 8 -22.42 1.08 -0.78
C ASN A 8 -22.15 1.54 0.66
N TYR A 9 -21.69 0.67 1.55
CA TYR A 9 -21.31 1.10 2.91
C TYR A 9 -20.16 2.11 2.88
N ILE A 10 -19.15 1.88 2.04
CA ILE A 10 -18.00 2.80 1.91
C ILE A 10 -18.45 4.17 1.38
N ARG A 11 -19.33 4.19 0.38
CA ARG A 11 -19.89 5.44 -0.18
C ARG A 11 -20.75 6.23 0.81
N LEU A 12 -21.27 5.58 1.84
CA LEU A 12 -22.11 6.19 2.88
C LEU A 12 -21.30 6.63 4.12
N ILE A 13 -19.98 6.51 4.10
CA ILE A 13 -19.13 7.03 5.19
C ILE A 13 -19.28 8.55 5.24
N ASP A 14 -19.71 9.06 6.40
CA ASP A 14 -19.70 10.50 6.71
C ASP A 14 -18.26 10.99 6.83
N GLU A 15 -17.93 12.08 6.15
CA GLU A 15 -16.62 12.73 6.16
C GLU A 15 -16.20 13.25 7.54
N HIS A 16 -17.15 13.48 8.45
CA HIS A 16 -16.89 13.93 9.81
C HIS A 16 -16.58 12.78 10.79
N ASN A 17 -16.77 11.52 10.37
CA ASN A 17 -16.45 10.38 11.23
C ASN A 17 -14.93 10.19 11.31
N VAL A 18 -14.45 10.07 12.54
CA VAL A 18 -13.03 9.85 12.84
C VAL A 18 -12.76 8.39 13.16
N ASN A 19 -11.52 7.95 12.96
CA ASN A 19 -11.09 6.62 13.37
C ASN A 19 -11.17 6.46 14.90
N LYS A 20 -11.58 5.27 15.34
CA LYS A 20 -11.60 4.81 16.74
C LYS A 20 -10.43 3.87 16.97
N THR A 21 -9.23 4.42 16.84
CA THR A 21 -7.98 3.67 16.81
C THR A 21 -6.90 4.34 17.64
N GLY A 22 -6.03 3.53 18.22
CA GLY A 22 -4.80 3.96 18.86
C GLY A 22 -3.61 4.00 17.90
N ASN A 23 -2.42 3.69 18.44
CA ASN A 23 -1.18 3.75 17.68
C ASN A 23 -1.04 2.60 16.66
N ILE A 24 -0.15 2.82 15.71
CA ILE A 24 0.28 1.85 14.69
C ILE A 24 1.57 1.18 15.17
N TYR A 25 1.67 -0.12 14.92
CA TYR A 25 2.78 -0.95 15.36
C TYR A 25 3.23 -1.91 14.26
N ILE A 26 4.43 -2.43 14.43
CA ILE A 26 5.01 -3.47 13.60
C ILE A 26 5.33 -4.65 14.53
N ASN A 27 4.82 -5.85 14.22
CA ASN A 27 5.12 -7.03 15.02
C ASN A 27 6.52 -7.61 14.71
N ILE A 28 6.91 -8.67 15.40
CA ILE A 28 8.20 -9.35 15.19
C ILE A 28 8.39 -9.92 13.78
N LEU A 29 7.30 -10.16 13.06
CA LEU A 29 7.30 -10.63 11.66
C LEU A 29 7.28 -9.47 10.66
N LYS A 30 7.43 -8.23 11.14
CA LYS A 30 7.34 -6.99 10.36
C LYS A 30 5.97 -6.74 9.72
N ASN A 31 4.91 -7.31 10.29
CA ASN A 31 3.54 -7.01 9.88
C ASN A 31 3.06 -5.75 10.59
N GLU A 32 2.56 -4.81 9.80
CA GLU A 32 1.95 -3.58 10.27
C GLU A 32 0.51 -3.85 10.76
N PHE A 33 0.17 -3.27 11.90
CA PHE A 33 -1.18 -3.31 12.44
C PHE A 33 -1.49 -2.05 13.23
N ILE A 34 -2.78 -1.71 13.28
CA ILE A 34 -3.30 -0.62 14.10
C ILE A 34 -4.06 -1.20 15.30
N MET A 35 -3.91 -0.56 16.46
CA MET A 35 -4.71 -0.87 17.63
C MET A 35 -6.10 -0.24 17.51
N LEU A 36 -7.13 -1.02 17.78
CA LEU A 36 -8.50 -0.56 17.83
C LEU A 36 -8.83 -0.13 19.26
N ASP A 37 -9.63 0.93 19.43
CA ASP A 37 -10.09 1.36 20.76
C ASP A 37 -11.04 0.34 21.39
N GLU A 38 -11.74 -0.42 20.55
CA GLU A 38 -12.64 -1.50 20.95
C GLU A 38 -12.26 -2.79 20.23
N GLU A 39 -12.31 -3.92 20.95
CA GLU A 39 -12.07 -5.22 20.35
C GLU A 39 -13.21 -5.61 19.40
N ILE A 40 -12.84 -6.17 18.25
CA ILE A 40 -13.78 -6.73 17.28
C ILE A 40 -13.79 -8.25 17.35
N ILE A 41 -14.90 -8.84 16.90
CA ILE A 41 -15.02 -10.27 16.71
C ILE A 41 -14.88 -10.56 15.21
N ILE A 42 -13.87 -11.35 14.86
CA ILE A 42 -13.71 -11.88 13.51
C ILE A 42 -14.43 -13.24 13.46
N PRO A 43 -15.42 -13.41 12.56
CA PRO A 43 -16.16 -14.65 12.40
C PRO A 43 -15.26 -15.73 11.78
N ARG A 44 -15.80 -16.95 11.64
CA ARG A 44 -15.09 -18.04 10.97
C ARG A 44 -14.80 -17.66 9.52
N ILE A 45 -13.56 -17.84 9.11
CA ILE A 45 -13.09 -17.62 7.74
C ILE A 45 -12.58 -18.96 7.19
N PRO A 46 -12.97 -19.38 5.98
CA PRO A 46 -12.42 -20.58 5.38
C PRO A 46 -10.90 -20.50 5.26
N VAL A 47 -10.21 -21.59 5.58
CA VAL A 47 -8.75 -21.68 5.39
C VAL A 47 -8.39 -21.55 3.91
N SER A 48 -9.29 -21.91 2.99
CA SER A 48 -9.08 -21.81 1.55
C SER A 48 -9.07 -20.37 1.03
N LYS A 49 -10.07 -19.56 1.35
CA LYS A 49 -10.22 -18.17 0.88
C LYS A 49 -11.32 -17.44 1.65
N LEU A 50 -11.13 -16.14 1.89
CA LEU A 50 -12.20 -15.25 2.34
C LEU A 50 -13.08 -14.85 1.15
N SER A 51 -14.32 -15.32 1.08
CA SER A 51 -15.27 -14.84 0.09
C SER A 51 -15.83 -13.46 0.46
N TYR A 52 -16.32 -12.68 -0.53
CA TYR A 52 -16.91 -11.37 -0.23
C TYR A 52 -18.22 -11.44 0.56
N ASN A 53 -18.95 -12.57 0.51
CA ASN A 53 -20.13 -12.77 1.34
C ASN A 53 -19.75 -12.92 2.81
N GLU A 54 -18.67 -13.65 3.10
CA GLU A 54 -18.13 -13.82 4.45
C GLU A 54 -17.43 -12.55 4.95
N ALA A 55 -16.85 -11.76 4.04
CA ALA A 55 -16.24 -10.48 4.35
C ALA A 55 -17.26 -9.40 4.72
N LEU A 56 -18.49 -9.45 4.19
CA LEU A 56 -19.51 -8.42 4.42
C LEU A 56 -19.74 -8.10 5.91
N PRO A 57 -20.02 -9.07 6.81
CA PRO A 57 -20.20 -8.79 8.24
C PRO A 57 -18.93 -8.24 8.91
N ILE A 58 -17.75 -8.63 8.44
CA ILE A 58 -16.47 -8.11 8.92
C ILE A 58 -16.36 -6.63 8.57
N VAL A 59 -16.62 -6.29 7.31
CA VAL A 59 -16.56 -4.91 6.81
C VAL A 59 -17.60 -4.01 7.50
N GLN A 60 -18.81 -4.51 7.74
CA GLN A 60 -19.85 -3.79 8.50
C GLN A 60 -19.39 -3.44 9.93
N THR A 61 -18.54 -4.28 10.53
CA THR A 61 -17.97 -4.05 11.85
C THR A 61 -16.81 -3.05 11.80
N ILE A 62 -15.99 -3.10 10.75
CA ILE A 62 -14.74 -2.32 10.65
C ILE A 62 -14.96 -0.89 10.12
N ILE A 63 -15.91 -0.69 9.20
CA ILE A 63 -16.18 0.64 8.62
C ILE A 63 -16.43 1.72 9.69
N PRO A 64 -17.24 1.49 10.75
CA PRO A 64 -17.44 2.47 11.81
C PRO A 64 -16.21 2.72 12.70
N ILE A 65 -15.17 1.90 12.61
CA ILE A 65 -13.95 1.97 13.43
C ILE A 65 -12.82 2.68 12.68
N ILE A 66 -12.67 2.43 11.37
CA ILE A 66 -11.65 3.08 10.52
C ILE A 66 -12.24 3.84 9.32
N PRO A 67 -13.28 4.68 9.50
CA PRO A 67 -13.96 5.35 8.40
C PRO A 67 -13.00 6.20 7.54
N GLN A 68 -12.01 6.86 8.15
CA GLN A 68 -11.09 7.73 7.43
C GLN A 68 -10.14 6.95 6.51
N PHE A 69 -9.78 5.71 6.87
CA PHE A 69 -8.95 4.85 6.02
C PHE A 69 -9.70 4.37 4.77
N LEU A 70 -11.02 4.25 4.86
CA LEU A 70 -11.87 3.72 3.77
C LEU A 70 -12.57 4.82 2.98
N SER A 71 -12.58 6.06 3.46
CA SER A 71 -13.27 7.18 2.79
C SER A 71 -12.80 7.39 1.35
N GLY A 72 -13.77 7.38 0.42
CA GLY A 72 -13.52 7.53 -1.02
C GLY A 72 -12.92 6.30 -1.71
N HIS A 73 -12.81 5.16 -1.03
CA HIS A 73 -12.30 3.93 -1.64
C HIS A 73 -13.41 3.12 -2.32
N THR A 74 -12.98 2.16 -3.14
CA THR A 74 -13.81 1.08 -3.69
C THR A 74 -13.10 -0.25 -3.43
N LEU A 75 -13.86 -1.28 -3.05
CA LEU A 75 -13.36 -2.65 -2.94
C LEU A 75 -13.10 -3.22 -4.35
N LEU A 76 -11.91 -3.75 -4.58
CA LEU A 76 -11.58 -4.46 -5.82
C LEU A 76 -12.37 -5.76 -5.94
N GLU A 77 -12.88 -6.05 -7.14
CA GLU A 77 -13.52 -7.34 -7.42
C GLU A 77 -12.50 -8.48 -7.43
N GLU A 78 -11.35 -8.23 -8.06
CA GLU A 78 -10.19 -9.13 -8.08
C GLU A 78 -9.06 -8.53 -7.25
N ARG A 79 -8.53 -9.34 -6.32
CA ARG A 79 -7.39 -8.95 -5.50
C ARG A 79 -6.15 -8.79 -6.36
N GLN A 80 -5.29 -7.86 -5.99
CA GLN A 80 -4.02 -7.63 -6.66
C GLN A 80 -2.88 -7.55 -5.64
N PRO A 81 -2.05 -8.61 -5.51
CA PRO A 81 -2.06 -9.82 -6.34
C PRO A 81 -3.19 -10.81 -5.99
N PRO A 82 -3.63 -11.67 -6.94
CA PRO A 82 -4.78 -12.57 -6.74
C PRO A 82 -4.62 -13.63 -5.64
N HIS A 83 -3.38 -13.96 -5.26
CA HIS A 83 -3.04 -14.98 -4.27
C HIS A 83 -3.27 -14.54 -2.81
N GLU A 84 -3.55 -13.26 -2.53
CA GLU A 84 -3.82 -12.81 -1.16
C GLU A 84 -5.24 -13.20 -0.71
N LEU A 85 -5.51 -14.50 -0.62
CA LEU A 85 -6.85 -15.08 -0.51
C LEU A 85 -7.65 -14.65 0.74
N HIS A 86 -6.98 -14.13 1.76
CA HIS A 86 -7.55 -13.75 3.06
C HIS A 86 -7.56 -12.25 3.34
N SER A 87 -7.19 -11.42 2.36
CA SER A 87 -7.25 -9.96 2.49
C SER A 87 -8.39 -9.35 1.69
N LEU A 88 -8.75 -8.12 2.02
CA LEU A 88 -9.64 -7.25 1.24
C LEU A 88 -8.83 -6.06 0.73
N HIS A 89 -8.97 -5.74 -0.57
CA HIS A 89 -8.21 -4.67 -1.20
C HIS A 89 -9.13 -3.52 -1.56
N PHE A 90 -8.90 -2.38 -0.95
CA PHE A 90 -9.62 -1.13 -1.21
C PHE A 90 -8.71 -0.19 -1.97
N THR A 91 -9.22 0.43 -3.01
CA THR A 91 -8.48 1.36 -3.86
C THR A 91 -9.14 2.72 -3.93
N LYS A 92 -8.30 3.76 -4.00
CA LYS A 92 -8.70 5.13 -4.26
C LYS A 92 -7.66 5.75 -5.18
N VAL A 93 -8.10 6.51 -6.17
CA VAL A 93 -7.19 7.32 -6.98
C VAL A 93 -6.93 8.64 -6.27
N LEU A 94 -5.66 9.00 -6.15
CA LEU A 94 -5.18 10.27 -5.65
C LEU A 94 -4.48 11.01 -6.79
N GLU A 95 -4.77 12.29 -6.90
CA GLU A 95 -4.22 13.14 -7.95
C GLU A 95 -2.87 13.71 -7.51
N GLY A 96 -1.82 13.49 -8.32
CA GLY A 96 -0.55 14.22 -8.22
C GLY A 96 -0.48 15.34 -9.25
N SER A 97 0.67 15.99 -9.37
CA SER A 97 0.91 17.10 -10.29
C SER A 97 1.09 16.60 -11.74
N CYS A 98 1.95 15.62 -11.94
CA CYS A 98 2.31 15.04 -13.24
C CYS A 98 1.74 13.63 -13.44
N ILE A 99 1.66 12.85 -12.37
CA ILE A 99 1.11 11.49 -12.36
C ILE A 99 -0.02 11.37 -11.34
N ASN A 100 -0.72 10.24 -11.33
CA ASN A 100 -1.67 9.90 -10.30
C ASN A 100 -1.15 8.73 -9.47
N PHE A 101 -1.84 8.43 -8.37
CA PHE A 101 -1.52 7.30 -7.50
C PHE A 101 -2.77 6.51 -7.19
N TYR A 102 -2.69 5.18 -7.34
CA TYR A 102 -3.61 4.31 -6.63
C TYR A 102 -3.13 4.21 -5.18
N HIS A 103 -3.93 4.72 -4.25
CA HIS A 103 -3.81 4.29 -2.86
C HIS A 103 -4.47 2.92 -2.72
N VAL A 104 -3.68 1.92 -2.32
CA VAL A 104 -4.11 0.54 -2.10
C VAL A 104 -4.03 0.24 -0.62
N LEU A 105 -5.19 0.09 0.01
CA LEU A 105 -5.34 -0.38 1.38
C LEU A 105 -5.73 -1.86 1.37
N ARG A 106 -4.86 -2.72 1.90
CA ARG A 106 -5.10 -4.15 2.06
C ARG A 106 -5.35 -4.45 3.52
N LEU A 107 -6.52 -4.95 3.88
CA LEU A 107 -6.83 -5.42 5.24
C LEU A 107 -6.68 -6.94 5.27
N ASP A 108 -5.81 -7.46 6.14
CA ASP A 108 -5.51 -8.90 6.24
C ASP A 108 -6.29 -9.54 7.40
N PHE A 109 -7.00 -10.63 7.09
CA PHE A 109 -7.80 -11.40 8.05
C PHE A 109 -7.29 -12.83 8.25
N LYS A 110 -6.08 -13.15 7.76
CA LYS A 110 -5.45 -14.43 8.04
C LYS A 110 -5.16 -14.55 9.54
N PHE A 111 -5.65 -15.62 10.16
CA PHE A 111 -5.44 -15.84 11.59
C PHE A 111 -3.97 -16.19 11.89
N GLY A 112 -3.27 -15.31 12.61
CA GLY A 112 -1.85 -15.47 12.99
C GLY A 112 -1.60 -15.98 14.41
N GLY A 113 -2.63 -16.03 15.26
CA GLY A 113 -2.53 -16.53 16.65
C GLY A 113 -1.76 -15.64 17.63
N ASP A 114 -1.33 -14.44 17.23
CA ASP A 114 -0.29 -13.66 17.91
C ASP A 114 -0.80 -12.54 18.83
N SER A 115 -2.12 -12.39 19.03
CA SER A 115 -2.78 -11.65 20.14
C SER A 115 -4.30 -11.66 19.95
N SER A 116 -4.93 -12.80 20.18
CA SER A 116 -6.39 -12.93 20.05
C SER A 116 -6.94 -13.91 21.07
N SER A 117 -8.17 -13.65 21.52
CA SER A 117 -8.90 -14.58 22.37
C SER A 117 -9.81 -15.45 21.50
N ILE A 118 -9.57 -16.75 21.48
CA ILE A 118 -10.41 -17.70 20.73
C ILE A 118 -11.77 -17.81 21.41
N ILE A 119 -12.84 -17.55 20.65
CA ILE A 119 -14.23 -17.70 21.09
C ILE A 119 -14.75 -19.09 20.68
N GLU A 120 -14.51 -19.48 19.42
CA GLU A 120 -14.84 -20.81 18.90
C GLU A 120 -13.62 -21.42 18.22
N GLN A 121 -13.37 -22.70 18.47
CA GLN A 121 -12.25 -23.41 17.85
C GLN A 121 -12.42 -23.53 16.33
N GLY A 122 -11.32 -23.34 15.62
CA GLY A 122 -11.21 -23.66 14.20
C GLY A 122 -11.23 -25.17 13.95
N ASN A 123 -11.24 -25.55 12.68
CA ASN A 123 -11.07 -26.93 12.25
C ASN A 123 -10.27 -26.95 10.94
N ASN A 124 -10.23 -28.09 10.24
CA ASN A 124 -9.47 -28.22 8.99
C ASN A 124 -9.98 -27.29 7.88
N ASP A 125 -11.23 -26.86 7.95
CA ASP A 125 -11.88 -26.06 6.90
C ASP A 125 -11.92 -24.56 7.23
N TYR A 126 -11.89 -24.21 8.52
CA TYR A 126 -12.10 -22.84 9.00
C TYR A 126 -11.10 -22.43 10.08
N TYR A 127 -10.62 -21.20 9.97
CA TYR A 127 -9.99 -20.49 11.08
C TYR A 127 -10.98 -20.32 12.26
N PRO A 128 -10.47 -20.18 13.50
CA PRO A 128 -11.31 -19.96 14.68
C PRO A 128 -12.13 -18.66 14.58
N VAL A 129 -13.22 -18.56 15.36
CA VAL A 129 -13.79 -17.25 15.71
C VAL A 129 -12.92 -16.67 16.80
N TYR A 130 -12.48 -15.43 16.63
CA TYR A 130 -11.58 -14.81 17.60
C TYR A 130 -11.93 -13.34 17.84
N ARG A 131 -11.61 -12.90 19.06
CA ARG A 131 -11.67 -11.50 19.46
C ARG A 131 -10.28 -10.89 19.41
N THR A 132 -10.16 -9.70 18.83
CA THR A 132 -8.89 -8.98 18.68
C THR A 132 -9.08 -7.48 18.78
N GLY A 133 -8.10 -6.79 19.36
CA GLY A 133 -7.95 -5.33 19.29
C GLY A 133 -6.97 -4.88 18.20
N ARG A 134 -6.56 -5.77 17.30
CA ARG A 134 -5.60 -5.48 16.21
C ARG A 134 -6.25 -5.66 14.86
N LEU A 135 -5.99 -4.71 13.96
CA LEU A 135 -6.29 -4.82 12.54
C LEU A 135 -4.99 -4.75 11.75
N TYR A 136 -4.64 -5.85 11.07
CA TYR A 136 -3.45 -5.93 10.23
C TYR A 136 -3.75 -5.36 8.85
N TYR A 137 -2.83 -4.56 8.31
CA TYR A 137 -3.02 -3.94 7.01
C TYR A 137 -1.71 -3.62 6.31
N LYS A 138 -1.82 -3.31 5.02
CA LYS A 138 -0.80 -2.63 4.22
C LYS A 138 -1.45 -1.45 3.52
N SER A 139 -0.78 -0.32 3.49
CA SER A 139 -1.27 0.92 2.89
C SER A 139 -0.19 1.49 1.99
N ARG A 140 -0.47 1.62 0.69
CA ARG A 140 0.55 1.94 -0.33
C ARG A 140 0.07 2.91 -1.38
N LEU A 141 0.93 3.84 -1.78
CA LEU A 141 0.79 4.60 -3.01
C LEU A 141 1.49 3.88 -4.16
N VAL A 142 0.72 3.58 -5.21
CA VAL A 142 1.19 2.94 -6.44
C VAL A 142 1.10 3.95 -7.59
N PRO A 143 2.24 4.38 -8.18
CA PRO A 143 2.26 5.40 -9.22
C PRO A 143 1.61 4.90 -10.52
N THR A 144 0.77 5.74 -11.14
CA THR A 144 0.06 5.47 -12.39
C THR A 144 0.01 6.72 -13.27
N LEU A 145 -0.16 6.55 -14.58
CA LEU A 145 -0.29 7.70 -15.49
C LEU A 145 -1.61 8.45 -15.26
N LYS A 146 -1.69 9.69 -15.76
CA LYS A 146 -2.91 10.51 -15.69
C LYS A 146 -4.09 9.86 -16.43
N ASP A 147 -3.82 9.15 -17.52
CA ASP A 147 -4.75 8.30 -18.26
C ASP A 147 -4.82 6.88 -17.65
N PHE A 148 -5.19 6.82 -16.38
CA PHE A 148 -5.36 5.55 -15.68
C PHE A 148 -6.63 4.81 -16.13
N SER A 149 -6.61 3.49 -15.97
CA SER A 149 -7.77 2.62 -16.15
C SER A 149 -7.80 1.57 -15.05
N ASP A 150 -8.99 1.00 -14.82
CA ASP A 150 -9.14 -0.21 -14.01
C ASP A 150 -8.84 -1.45 -14.88
N PRO A 151 -8.10 -2.44 -14.35
CA PRO A 151 -7.56 -2.54 -12.99
C PRO A 151 -6.25 -1.75 -12.76
N ILE A 152 -5.72 -1.73 -11.53
CA ILE A 152 -4.48 -1.01 -11.15
C ILE A 152 -3.38 -1.25 -12.18
N THR A 153 -3.01 -0.17 -12.88
CA THR A 153 -1.96 -0.18 -13.89
C THR A 153 -0.85 0.76 -13.44
N SER A 154 0.26 0.20 -12.96
CA SER A 154 1.39 0.97 -12.46
C SER A 154 2.31 1.45 -13.59
N ILE A 155 3.04 2.53 -13.33
CA ILE A 155 4.22 2.90 -14.13
C ILE A 155 5.34 1.92 -13.78
N LYS A 156 5.63 0.97 -14.67
CA LYS A 156 6.61 -0.09 -14.41
C LYS A 156 8.04 0.44 -14.52
N LEU A 157 8.82 0.27 -13.45
CA LEU A 157 10.27 0.55 -13.44
C LEU A 157 11.10 -0.70 -13.71
N ILE A 158 10.57 -1.86 -13.36
CA ILE A 158 11.24 -3.15 -13.52
C ILE A 158 10.41 -4.03 -14.45
N GLN A 159 11.02 -4.56 -15.51
CA GLN A 159 10.30 -5.37 -16.50
C GLN A 159 10.11 -6.82 -16.07
N SER A 160 11.06 -7.36 -15.30
CA SER A 160 11.04 -8.73 -14.81
C SER A 160 11.86 -8.86 -13.54
N ILE A 161 11.46 -9.75 -12.64
CA ILE A 161 12.27 -10.13 -11.49
C ILE A 161 12.78 -11.55 -11.78
N THR A 162 14.09 -11.70 -11.92
CA THR A 162 14.74 -13.01 -12.11
C THR A 162 14.99 -13.65 -10.76
N THR A 163 14.36 -14.79 -10.50
CA THR A 163 14.72 -15.67 -9.39
C THR A 163 15.71 -16.72 -9.88
N GLU A 164 16.91 -16.77 -9.30
CA GLU A 164 17.83 -17.89 -9.53
C GLU A 164 17.25 -19.14 -8.85
N SER A 165 16.74 -20.09 -9.64
CA SER A 165 16.48 -21.45 -9.18
C SER A 165 17.67 -22.33 -9.56
N ASP A 166 18.17 -23.13 -8.62
CA ASP A 166 19.30 -24.08 -8.79
C ASP A 166 19.11 -25.15 -9.88
N GLN A 167 18.02 -25.11 -10.65
CA GLN A 167 17.84 -25.85 -11.88
C GLN A 167 17.23 -24.92 -12.93
N TYR A 168 17.83 -24.93 -14.13
CA TYR A 168 17.44 -24.17 -15.33
C TYR A 168 15.94 -24.28 -15.65
N PHE A 169 15.12 -23.43 -15.04
CA PHE A 169 13.72 -23.21 -15.42
C PHE A 169 13.42 -21.72 -15.37
N HIS A 170 13.45 -21.06 -16.53
CA HIS A 170 12.88 -19.73 -16.72
C HIS A 170 11.36 -19.82 -16.62
N THR A 171 10.85 -19.82 -15.39
CA THR A 171 9.42 -19.80 -15.14
C THR A 171 9.00 -18.36 -14.92
N TYR A 172 8.13 -17.85 -15.79
CA TYR A 172 7.30 -16.67 -15.52
C TYR A 172 6.33 -17.04 -14.39
N ALA A 173 6.84 -17.18 -13.17
CA ALA A 173 6.10 -17.67 -12.02
C ALA A 173 5.44 -16.49 -11.30
N ILE A 174 4.13 -16.62 -11.14
CA ILE A 174 3.22 -15.72 -10.47
C ILE A 174 3.70 -15.51 -9.02
N PHE A 175 4.10 -14.27 -8.73
CA PHE A 175 4.09 -13.45 -7.50
C PHE A 175 4.19 -14.02 -6.07
N ASP A 176 4.23 -15.32 -5.82
CA ASP A 176 3.83 -15.80 -4.49
C ASP A 176 4.93 -15.75 -3.42
N ASP A 177 6.22 -15.66 -3.78
CA ASP A 177 7.34 -15.58 -2.81
C ASP A 177 8.61 -14.95 -3.42
N ILE A 178 8.46 -13.91 -4.24
CA ILE A 178 9.63 -13.22 -4.78
C ILE A 178 10.17 -12.28 -3.70
N ASP A 179 11.38 -12.56 -3.21
CA ASP A 179 12.11 -11.63 -2.35
C ASP A 179 12.40 -10.34 -3.14
N THR A 180 11.64 -9.30 -2.84
CA THR A 180 11.76 -7.98 -3.47
C THR A 180 12.77 -7.07 -2.76
N SER A 181 13.50 -7.59 -1.76
CA SER A 181 14.41 -6.81 -0.92
C SER A 181 15.55 -6.19 -1.73
N GLN A 182 16.07 -6.88 -2.74
CA GLN A 182 17.16 -6.35 -3.57
C GLN A 182 16.70 -5.11 -4.34
N GLN A 183 15.58 -5.19 -5.06
CA GLN A 183 15.04 -4.08 -5.84
C GLN A 183 14.54 -2.96 -4.92
N THR A 184 13.96 -3.30 -3.77
CA THR A 184 13.60 -2.32 -2.73
C THR A 184 14.84 -1.53 -2.28
N ASN A 185 15.95 -2.21 -1.99
CA ASN A 185 17.19 -1.55 -1.62
C ASN A 185 17.77 -0.70 -2.76
N GLU A 186 17.66 -1.16 -4.00
CA GLU A 186 18.08 -0.40 -5.18
C GLU A 186 17.30 0.92 -5.30
N PHE A 187 15.97 0.90 -5.15
CA PHE A 187 15.15 2.10 -5.12
C PHE A 187 15.56 3.05 -3.99
N ILE A 188 15.76 2.53 -2.78
CA ILE A 188 16.15 3.35 -1.62
C ILE A 188 17.53 4.00 -1.83
N GLN A 189 18.48 3.32 -2.49
CA GLN A 189 19.82 3.86 -2.77
C GLN A 189 19.83 5.01 -3.77
N THR A 190 18.79 5.17 -4.59
CA THR A 190 18.64 6.34 -5.47
C THR A 190 18.25 7.61 -4.70
N LEU A 191 17.75 7.45 -3.47
CA LEU A 191 17.27 8.54 -2.64
C LEU A 191 18.35 9.04 -1.66
N PRO A 192 18.31 10.32 -1.28
CA PRO A 192 19.12 10.84 -0.19
C PRO A 192 18.74 10.19 1.15
N ASP A 193 19.60 10.33 2.15
CA ASP A 193 19.31 9.88 3.52
C ASP A 193 18.23 10.78 4.17
N ILE A 194 16.96 10.40 3.98
CA ILE A 194 15.76 11.15 4.41
C ILE A 194 14.89 10.40 5.42
N PHE A 195 15.11 9.10 5.61
CA PHE A 195 14.26 8.26 6.47
C PHE A 195 14.79 8.24 7.90
N SER A 196 13.92 8.51 8.89
CA SER A 196 14.32 8.39 10.31
C SER A 196 14.39 6.94 10.78
N ILE A 197 13.65 6.05 10.12
CA ILE A 197 13.58 4.62 10.43
C ILE A 197 14.45 3.85 9.42
N PRO A 198 15.35 2.97 9.88
CA PRO A 198 16.12 2.12 8.98
C PRO A 198 15.20 1.24 8.13
N ALA A 199 15.49 1.14 6.83
CA ALA A 199 14.72 0.30 5.89
C ALA A 199 14.66 -1.18 6.30
N THR A 200 15.65 -1.67 7.07
CA THR A 200 15.65 -3.02 7.63
C THR A 200 14.57 -3.24 8.68
N LEU A 201 14.11 -2.17 9.35
CA LEU A 201 13.01 -2.21 10.31
C LEU A 201 11.67 -1.93 9.62
N TYR A 202 11.59 -0.83 8.86
CA TYR A 202 10.40 -0.48 8.09
C TYR A 202 10.80 0.29 6.82
N PRO A 203 10.65 -0.32 5.63
CA PRO A 203 10.95 0.37 4.38
C PRO A 203 9.77 1.27 3.98
N PHE A 204 9.97 2.59 3.92
CA PHE A 204 8.95 3.52 3.41
C PHE A 204 8.75 3.40 1.90
N ILE A 205 9.82 3.10 1.15
CA ILE A 205 9.76 2.77 -0.27
C ILE A 205 9.97 1.27 -0.43
N VAL A 206 9.12 0.62 -1.21
CA VAL A 206 9.17 -0.82 -1.47
C VAL A 206 8.97 -1.11 -2.96
N MET A 207 9.55 -2.21 -3.43
CA MET A 207 9.20 -2.76 -4.72
C MET A 207 7.93 -3.60 -4.60
N ASP A 208 6.88 -3.15 -5.28
CA ASP A 208 5.61 -3.85 -5.49
C ASP A 208 5.01 -3.38 -6.82
N TYR A 209 4.07 -4.13 -7.41
CA TYR A 209 3.48 -3.78 -8.72
C TYR A 209 4.52 -3.45 -9.82
N TYR A 210 5.70 -4.07 -9.78
CA TYR A 210 6.83 -3.78 -10.69
C TYR A 210 7.32 -2.33 -10.67
N THR A 211 7.08 -1.60 -9.58
CA THR A 211 7.43 -0.18 -9.44
C THR A 211 7.84 0.15 -8.01
N ALA A 212 8.33 1.38 -7.80
CA ALA A 212 8.52 1.91 -6.47
C ALA A 212 7.16 2.35 -5.92
N CYS A 213 6.76 1.77 -4.79
CA CYS A 213 5.57 2.15 -4.05
C CYS A 213 5.97 2.77 -2.72
N MET A 214 5.19 3.72 -2.21
CA MET A 214 5.41 4.29 -0.88
C MET A 214 4.40 3.72 0.12
N ASN A 215 4.87 3.17 1.24
CA ASN A 215 4.02 2.80 2.35
C ASN A 215 3.56 4.08 3.09
N VAL A 216 2.27 4.15 3.42
CA VAL A 216 1.66 5.25 4.18
C VAL A 216 1.04 4.68 5.45
N PRO A 217 1.76 4.71 6.60
CA PRO A 217 1.29 3.99 7.78
C PRO A 217 -0.08 4.44 8.27
N ASN A 218 -0.36 5.75 8.29
CA ASN A 218 -1.61 6.30 8.78
C ASN A 218 -2.43 6.91 7.62
N PRO A 219 -3.14 6.13 6.79
CA PRO A 219 -3.78 6.61 5.56
C PRO A 219 -5.09 7.38 5.80
N VAL A 220 -5.04 8.42 6.64
CA VAL A 220 -6.12 9.42 6.74
C VAL A 220 -6.05 10.39 5.54
N PRO A 221 -7.16 11.04 5.15
CA PRO A 221 -7.20 11.86 3.93
C PRO A 221 -6.10 12.92 3.81
N ASP A 222 -5.85 13.69 4.87
CA ASP A 222 -4.81 14.73 4.87
C ASP A 222 -3.42 14.14 4.72
N GLU A 223 -3.17 13.00 5.37
CA GLU A 223 -1.90 12.30 5.32
C GLU A 223 -1.65 11.70 3.93
N LEU A 224 -2.68 11.16 3.26
CA LEU A 224 -2.59 10.70 1.88
C LEU A 224 -2.23 11.84 0.90
N ASN A 225 -2.80 13.03 1.09
CA ASN A 225 -2.48 14.19 0.26
C ASN A 225 -1.02 14.66 0.48
N ARG A 226 -0.57 14.67 1.74
CA ARG A 226 0.84 14.96 2.07
C ARG A 226 1.77 13.90 1.48
N ALA A 227 1.40 12.63 1.62
CA ALA A 227 2.14 11.50 1.08
C ALA A 227 2.34 11.63 -0.44
N VAL A 228 1.30 11.97 -1.21
CA VAL A 228 1.40 12.21 -2.66
C VAL A 228 2.36 13.36 -2.96
N THR A 229 2.23 14.48 -2.24
CA THR A 229 3.07 15.67 -2.44
C THR A 229 4.56 15.39 -2.22
N ILE A 230 4.88 14.55 -1.23
CA ILE A 230 6.26 14.14 -0.94
C ILE A 230 6.73 13.08 -1.91
N PHE A 231 5.89 12.09 -2.19
CA PHE A 231 6.32 10.90 -2.93
C PHE A 231 6.51 11.18 -4.40
N GLU A 232 5.70 12.03 -5.02
CA GLU A 232 5.77 12.26 -6.46
C GLU A 232 7.15 12.73 -6.95
N PRO A 233 7.78 13.78 -6.38
CA PRO A 233 9.14 14.16 -6.78
C PRO A 233 10.18 13.07 -6.46
N LEU A 234 10.02 12.35 -5.34
CA LEU A 234 10.92 11.23 -5.00
C LEU A 234 10.78 10.07 -6.00
N PHE A 235 9.57 9.80 -6.47
CA PHE A 235 9.31 8.79 -7.50
C PHE A 235 10.03 9.16 -8.80
N PHE A 236 10.03 10.43 -9.22
CA PHE A 236 10.78 10.85 -10.42
C PHE A 236 12.30 10.74 -10.26
N ILE A 237 12.85 10.98 -9.06
CA ILE A 237 14.26 10.68 -8.75
C ILE A 237 14.53 9.20 -8.98
N ILE A 238 13.73 8.31 -8.37
CA ILE A 238 13.87 6.86 -8.55
C ILE A 238 13.73 6.50 -10.03
N ALA A 239 12.64 6.90 -10.68
CA ALA A 239 12.32 6.53 -12.06
C ALA A 239 13.40 6.93 -13.07
N SER A 240 14.04 8.09 -12.89
CA SER A 240 15.12 8.57 -13.76
C SER A 240 16.37 7.67 -13.76
N HIS A 241 16.49 6.75 -12.79
CA HIS A 241 17.54 5.74 -12.76
C HIS A 241 17.21 4.49 -13.58
N PHE A 242 15.94 4.24 -13.90
CA PHE A 242 15.48 3.01 -14.55
C PHE A 242 14.97 3.22 -15.97
N LEU A 243 14.45 4.40 -16.29
CA LEU A 243 13.91 4.73 -17.61
C LEU A 243 14.09 6.22 -17.94
N ASN A 244 13.85 6.57 -19.21
CA ASN A 244 13.73 7.98 -19.61
C ASN A 244 12.37 8.53 -19.14
N VAL A 245 12.36 9.43 -18.15
CA VAL A 245 11.11 9.92 -17.55
C VAL A 245 10.23 10.75 -18.48
N ASP A 246 10.77 11.20 -19.63
CA ASP A 246 10.01 11.89 -20.67
C ASP A 246 8.87 11.01 -21.24
N VAL A 247 8.97 9.68 -21.08
CA VAL A 247 7.89 8.73 -21.43
C VAL A 247 6.74 8.73 -20.42
N ILE A 248 6.96 9.26 -19.22
CA ILE A 248 5.94 9.41 -18.16
C ILE A 248 5.32 10.79 -18.26
N SER A 249 6.15 11.84 -18.28
CA SER A 249 5.74 13.23 -18.37
C SER A 249 6.85 14.06 -19.02
N PRO A 250 6.53 15.03 -19.89
CA PRO A 250 7.54 15.89 -20.51
C PRO A 250 8.43 16.59 -19.48
N ILE A 251 9.74 16.69 -19.79
CA ILE A 251 10.73 17.28 -18.86
C ILE A 251 10.36 18.72 -18.46
N ASP A 252 9.89 19.55 -19.38
CA ASP A 252 9.48 20.93 -19.11
C ASP A 252 8.29 21.01 -18.13
N VAL A 253 7.37 20.04 -18.20
CA VAL A 253 6.25 19.90 -17.26
C VAL A 253 6.76 19.47 -15.88
N LEU A 254 7.75 18.57 -15.81
CA LEU A 254 8.37 18.13 -14.55
C LEU A 254 9.13 19.27 -13.87
N GLU A 255 9.93 20.03 -14.61
CA GLU A 255 10.67 21.20 -14.09
C GLU A 255 9.72 22.28 -13.56
N ALA A 256 8.61 22.53 -14.28
CA ALA A 256 7.60 23.48 -13.83
C ALA A 256 6.87 23.01 -12.58
N SER A 257 6.49 21.72 -12.52
CA SER A 257 5.70 21.16 -11.42
C SER A 257 6.49 21.01 -10.12
N PHE A 258 7.80 20.72 -10.24
CA PHE A 258 8.69 20.51 -9.09
C PHE A 258 9.76 21.59 -8.99
N SER A 259 9.44 22.80 -9.43
CA SER A 259 10.35 23.95 -9.40
C SER A 259 10.86 24.20 -7.98
N GLY A 260 12.19 24.22 -7.82
CA GLY A 260 12.84 24.37 -6.52
C GLY A 260 12.89 23.10 -5.66
N LEU A 261 12.30 21.98 -6.09
CA LEU A 261 12.38 20.69 -5.40
C LEU A 261 13.35 19.73 -6.09
N LEU A 262 13.43 19.78 -7.42
CA LEU A 262 14.29 18.90 -8.22
C LEU A 262 15.29 19.70 -9.07
N GLU A 263 16.46 19.11 -9.26
CA GLU A 263 17.47 19.54 -10.25
C GLU A 263 17.67 18.43 -11.27
N ILE A 264 17.88 18.82 -12.54
CA ILE A 264 18.15 17.88 -13.64
C ILE A 264 19.61 18.02 -14.05
N GLN A 265 20.33 16.90 -14.03
CA GLN A 265 21.69 16.78 -14.57
C GLN A 265 21.79 15.47 -15.34
N ASP A 266 22.24 15.53 -16.59
CA ASP A 266 22.41 14.36 -17.47
C ASP A 266 21.16 13.45 -17.56
N ASN A 267 19.97 14.05 -17.69
CA ASN A 267 18.65 13.37 -17.69
C ASN A 267 18.32 12.59 -16.41
N LYS A 268 19.04 12.82 -15.32
CA LYS A 268 18.74 12.30 -13.99
C LYS A 268 18.25 13.40 -13.08
N PHE A 269 17.27 13.06 -12.25
CA PHE A 269 16.73 13.96 -11.26
C PHE A 269 17.50 13.78 -9.95
N SER A 270 17.88 14.90 -9.34
CA SER A 270 18.48 14.96 -8.02
C SER A 270 17.63 15.85 -7.11
N PRO A 271 17.57 15.54 -5.81
CA PRO A 271 16.82 16.35 -4.86
C PRO A 271 17.57 17.65 -4.53
N THR A 272 16.85 18.75 -4.43
CA THR A 272 17.36 19.99 -3.83
C THR A 272 17.44 19.89 -2.30
N PRO A 273 18.14 20.80 -1.61
CA PRO A 273 18.10 20.89 -0.15
C PRO A 273 16.69 21.04 0.42
N ASP A 274 15.80 21.76 -0.29
CA ASP A 274 14.41 21.98 0.15
C ASP A 274 13.61 20.68 0.13
N LEU A 275 13.74 19.86 -0.93
CA LEU A 275 13.10 18.55 -0.98
C LEU A 275 13.65 17.60 0.10
N ILE A 276 14.96 17.64 0.37
CA ILE A 276 15.57 16.82 1.44
C ILE A 276 14.97 17.20 2.80
N GLN A 277 14.90 18.50 3.11
CA GLN A 277 14.36 18.99 4.38
C GLN A 277 12.88 18.61 4.52
N LEU A 278 12.09 18.86 3.48
CA LEU A 278 10.67 18.54 3.44
C LEU A 278 10.43 17.03 3.63
N SER A 279 11.23 16.18 2.97
CA SER A 279 11.13 14.73 3.10
C SER A 279 11.52 14.24 4.50
N LYS A 280 12.57 14.81 5.11
CA LYS A 280 12.97 14.48 6.48
C LYS A 280 11.92 14.85 7.52
N GLU A 281 11.21 15.97 7.32
CA GLU A 281 10.10 16.37 8.18
C GLU A 281 8.90 15.43 8.04
N TYR A 282 8.67 14.90 6.85
CA TYR A 282 7.61 13.93 6.58
C TYR A 282 7.90 12.55 7.18
N PHE A 283 9.08 11.98 6.92
CA PHE A 283 9.47 10.64 7.38
C PHE A 283 10.06 10.61 8.79
N LYS A 284 9.77 11.61 9.61
CA LYS A 284 10.31 11.73 10.96
C LYS A 284 9.70 10.74 11.93
#